data_AF-A0A4R5V2G2-F1
#
_entry.id   AF-A0A4R5V2G2-F1
#
_cell.length_a   1.000
_cell.length_b   1.000
_cell.length_c   1.000
_cell.angle_alpha   90.00
_cell.angle_beta   90.00
_cell.angle_gamma   90.00
#
_symmetry.space_group_name_H-M   'P 1'
#
loop_
_entity.id
_entity.type
_entity.pdbx_description
1 polymer ?
#
loop_
_entity_poly.entity_id
_entity_poly.type
_entity_poly.pdbx_seq_one_letter_code
_entity_poly.pdbx_strand_id
1 'polypeptide(L)'
;MSKSSNSLIAFVLGAGVGTALGILFAPDTGSNTRDRLSYRLSKYKNELEELIDELVEGKELHLNEAKTEGKRVINDAKNKAENLLNDVNKLIDQINKDN
;
A
#
# COMPACT_ATOMS: atom_id res chain seq x y z
N MET A 1 56.29 18.21 3.19
CA MET A 1 55.43 17.00 3.26
C MET A 1 53.96 17.33 3.57
N SER A 2 53.39 18.44 3.06
CA SER A 2 52.04 18.92 3.47
C SER A 2 50.89 18.57 2.51
N LYS A 3 51.18 18.29 1.22
CA LYS A 3 50.15 18.02 0.20
C LYS A 3 49.40 16.69 0.43
N SER A 4 50.08 15.67 0.97
CA SER A 4 49.48 14.36 1.26
C SER A 4 48.48 14.44 2.42
N SER A 5 48.84 15.13 3.52
CA SER A 5 47.95 15.31 4.67
C SER A 5 46.69 16.10 4.32
N ASN A 6 46.82 17.17 3.53
CA ASN A 6 45.67 17.97 3.10
C ASN A 6 44.73 17.21 2.15
N SER A 7 45.29 16.32 1.30
CA SER A 7 44.51 15.44 0.42
C SER A 7 43.71 14.40 1.20
N LEU A 8 44.32 13.80 2.24
CA LEU A 8 43.64 12.83 3.11
C LEU A 8 42.47 13.47 3.86
N ILE A 9 42.63 14.69 4.35
CA ILE A 9 41.55 15.42 5.03
C ILE A 9 40.41 15.72 4.06
N ALA A 10 40.71 16.21 2.85
CA ALA A 10 39.71 16.46 1.82
C ALA A 10 38.96 15.18 1.40
N PHE A 11 39.66 14.05 1.32
CA PHE A 11 39.05 12.75 1.02
C PHE A 11 38.11 12.30 2.13
N VAL A 12 38.51 12.37 3.40
CA VAL A 12 37.64 11.98 4.54
C VAL A 12 36.41 12.88 4.62
N LEU A 13 36.58 14.19 4.40
CA LEU A 13 35.44 15.13 4.36
C LEU A 13 34.50 14.81 3.19
N GLY A 14 35.03 14.57 1.99
CA GLY A 14 34.23 14.19 0.82
C GLY A 14 33.53 12.84 0.99
N ALA A 15 34.21 11.85 1.56
CA ALA A 15 33.66 10.53 1.85
C ALA A 15 32.56 10.61 2.92
N GLY A 16 32.75 11.42 3.97
CA GLY A 16 31.75 11.65 5.01
C GLY A 16 30.48 12.31 4.46
N VAL A 17 30.62 13.34 3.62
CA VAL A 17 29.47 13.98 2.96
C VAL A 17 28.79 13.01 1.98
N GLY A 18 29.57 12.27 1.20
CA GLY A 18 29.05 11.29 0.24
C GLY A 18 28.28 10.14 0.90
N THR A 19 28.78 9.62 2.01
CA THR A 19 28.10 8.56 2.79
C THR A 19 26.84 9.07 3.48
N ALA A 20 26.87 10.29 4.04
CA ALA A 20 25.68 10.90 4.64
C ALA A 20 24.54 11.05 3.61
N LEU A 21 24.86 11.57 2.42
CA LEU A 21 23.89 11.68 1.32
C LEU A 21 23.45 10.32 0.80
N GLY A 22 24.39 9.37 0.68
CA GLY A 22 24.10 8.00 0.24
C GLY A 22 23.16 7.26 1.17
N ILE A 23 23.29 7.42 2.49
CA ILE A 23 22.39 6.83 3.48
C ILE A 23 21.01 7.50 3.44
N LEU A 24 20.96 8.83 3.31
CA LEU A 24 19.68 9.56 3.25
C LEU A 24 18.86 9.20 2.01
N PHE A 25 19.51 8.98 0.87
CA PHE A 25 18.87 8.54 -0.36
C PHE A 25 18.70 7.02 -0.46
N ALA A 26 19.29 6.25 0.47
CA ALA A 26 19.20 4.80 0.42
C ALA A 26 17.72 4.39 0.58
N PRO A 27 17.21 3.50 -0.28
CA PRO A 27 15.87 2.95 -0.11
C PRO A 27 15.80 2.09 1.15
N ASP A 28 14.61 2.06 1.77
CA ASP A 28 14.31 1.13 2.87
C ASP A 28 14.51 -0.33 2.42
N THR A 29 14.76 -1.21 3.39
CA THR A 29 14.89 -2.65 3.09
C THR A 29 13.60 -3.19 2.46
N GLY A 30 13.75 -4.18 1.57
CA GLY A 30 12.61 -4.83 0.92
C GLY A 30 11.61 -5.39 1.92
N SER A 31 12.08 -5.96 3.05
CA SER A 31 11.23 -6.43 4.15
C SER A 31 10.36 -5.29 4.70
N ASN A 32 10.96 -4.17 5.12
CA ASN A 32 10.20 -3.04 5.67
C ASN A 32 9.19 -2.48 4.67
N THR A 33 9.55 -2.42 3.39
CA THR A 33 8.64 -1.94 2.34
C THR A 33 7.46 -2.88 2.14
N ARG A 34 7.71 -4.20 2.09
CA ARG A 34 6.67 -5.23 1.96
C ARG A 34 5.75 -5.24 3.18
N ASP A 35 6.30 -5.18 4.39
CA ASP A 35 5.53 -5.14 5.63
C ASP A 35 4.61 -3.90 5.68
N ARG A 36 5.15 -2.72 5.34
CA ARG A 36 4.36 -1.48 5.25
C ARG A 36 3.27 -1.56 4.18
N LEU A 37 3.56 -2.20 3.04
CA LEU A 37 2.61 -2.34 1.94
C LEU A 37 1.48 -3.32 2.29
N SER A 38 1.82 -4.50 2.80
CA SER A 38 0.87 -5.51 3.27
C SER A 38 -0.05 -4.96 4.36
N TYR A 39 0.49 -4.18 5.30
CA TYR A 39 -0.31 -3.51 6.32
C TYR A 39 -1.34 -2.54 5.74
N ARG A 40 -0.92 -1.67 4.79
CA ARG A 40 -1.81 -0.71 4.14
C ARG A 40 -2.90 -1.39 3.31
N LEU A 41 -2.54 -2.43 2.57
CA LEU A 41 -3.50 -3.23 1.79
C LEU A 41 -4.52 -3.92 2.70
N SER A 42 -4.07 -4.52 3.80
CA SER A 42 -4.97 -5.14 4.78
C SER A 42 -5.93 -4.13 5.40
N LYS A 43 -5.45 -2.91 5.69
CA LYS A 43 -6.32 -1.85 6.20
C LYS A 43 -7.41 -1.45 5.21
N TYR A 44 -7.05 -1.22 3.94
CA TYR A 44 -8.03 -0.87 2.91
C TYR A 44 -9.00 -2.00 2.60
N LYS A 45 -8.55 -3.25 2.69
CA LYS A 45 -9.42 -4.42 2.59
C LYS A 45 -10.52 -4.37 3.66
N ASN A 46 -10.16 -4.16 4.92
CA ASN A 46 -11.13 -4.11 6.01
C ASN A 46 -12.11 -2.94 5.86
N GLU A 47 -11.63 -1.77 5.44
CA GLU A 47 -12.49 -0.60 5.18
C GLU A 47 -13.48 -0.89 4.02
N LEU A 48 -13.02 -1.59 2.98
CA LEU A 48 -13.89 -1.99 1.88
C LEU A 48 -14.93 -3.04 2.31
N GLU A 49 -14.56 -4.00 3.15
CA GLU A 49 -15.49 -4.97 3.74
C GLU A 49 -16.58 -4.26 4.56
N GLU A 50 -16.20 -3.30 5.41
CA GLU A 50 -17.14 -2.49 6.22
C GLU A 50 -18.11 -1.69 5.33
N LEU A 51 -17.63 -1.07 4.25
CA LEU A 51 -18.48 -0.38 3.29
C LEU A 51 -19.47 -1.33 2.59
N ILE A 52 -19.02 -2.53 2.20
CA ILE A 52 -19.90 -3.52 1.58
C ILE A 52 -20.99 -3.94 2.56
N ASP A 53 -20.63 -4.20 3.81
CA ASP A 53 -21.57 -4.59 4.86
C ASP A 53 -22.59 -3.48 5.13
N GLU A 54 -22.17 -2.22 5.23
CA GLU A 54 -23.06 -1.06 5.39
C GLU A 54 -24.01 -0.91 4.19
N LEU A 55 -23.53 -1.10 2.96
CA LEU A 55 -24.37 -1.08 1.75
C LEU A 55 -25.41 -2.20 1.73
N VAL A 56 -25.08 -3.36 2.30
CA VAL A 56 -25.98 -4.52 2.38
C VAL A 56 -27.01 -4.35 3.50
N GLU A 57 -26.60 -3.82 4.65
CA GLU A 57 -27.44 -3.60 5.84
C GLU A 57 -28.34 -2.36 5.74
N GLY A 58 -27.89 -1.27 5.13
CA GLY A 58 -28.66 -0.03 4.90
C GLY A 58 -29.88 -0.18 3.97
N LYS A 59 -30.20 -1.42 3.58
CA LYS A 59 -31.25 -1.80 2.62
C LYS A 59 -32.67 -1.90 3.22
N GLU A 60 -32.87 -1.54 4.49
CA GLU A 60 -34.18 -1.34 5.14
C GLU A 60 -34.93 -0.08 4.63
N LEU A 61 -34.85 0.24 3.34
CA LEU A 61 -35.51 1.40 2.74
C LEU A 61 -36.60 0.98 1.74
N HIS A 62 -37.76 1.62 1.94
CA HIS A 62 -39.11 1.37 1.43
C HIS A 62 -39.24 1.23 -0.10
N LEU A 63 -40.30 0.54 -0.53
CA LEU A 63 -40.48 -0.11 -1.85
C LEU A 63 -40.94 0.85 -2.98
N ASN A 64 -40.23 0.89 -4.12
CA ASN A 64 -40.64 1.48 -5.41
C ASN A 64 -39.84 0.83 -6.58
N GLU A 65 -40.41 0.80 -7.80
CA GLU A 65 -39.80 0.39 -9.09
C GLU A 65 -38.37 0.93 -9.36
N ALA A 66 -38.02 2.12 -8.86
CA ALA A 66 -36.65 2.66 -8.89
C ALA A 66 -35.60 1.72 -8.24
N LYS A 67 -36.04 0.77 -7.40
CA LYS A 67 -35.20 -0.23 -6.72
C LYS A 67 -34.82 -1.42 -7.60
N THR A 68 -35.48 -1.70 -8.73
CA THR A 68 -35.04 -2.83 -9.60
C THR A 68 -33.71 -2.50 -10.27
N GLU A 69 -33.60 -1.29 -10.83
CA GLU A 69 -32.33 -0.76 -11.35
C GLU A 69 -31.33 -0.49 -10.21
N GLY A 70 -31.78 0.05 -9.07
CA GLY A 70 -30.92 0.25 -7.90
C GLY A 70 -30.33 -1.05 -7.34
N LYS A 71 -31.12 -2.12 -7.23
CA LYS A 71 -30.65 -3.46 -6.83
C LYS A 71 -29.63 -4.02 -7.81
N ARG A 72 -29.82 -3.80 -9.12
CA ARG A 72 -28.87 -4.23 -10.14
C ARG A 72 -27.53 -3.51 -9.99
N VAL A 73 -27.55 -2.18 -9.84
CA VAL A 73 -26.34 -1.37 -9.64
C VAL A 73 -25.63 -1.72 -8.33
N ILE A 74 -26.37 -1.93 -7.23
CA ILE A 74 -25.80 -2.37 -5.95
C ILE A 74 -25.17 -3.76 -6.08
N ASN A 75 -25.83 -4.68 -6.78
CA ASN A 75 -25.30 -6.03 -6.99
C ASN A 75 -24.05 -6.01 -7.88
N ASP A 76 -24.04 -5.18 -8.92
CA ASP A 76 -22.86 -4.98 -9.79
C ASP A 76 -21.69 -4.35 -9.02
N ALA A 77 -21.97 -3.38 -8.13
CA ALA A 77 -20.98 -2.77 -7.26
C ALA A 77 -20.42 -3.78 -6.25
N LYS A 78 -21.29 -4.59 -5.63
CA LYS A 78 -20.90 -5.68 -4.73
C LYS A 78 -19.98 -6.68 -5.43
N ASN A 79 -20.39 -7.19 -6.60
CA ASN A 79 -19.59 -8.14 -7.38
C ASN A 79 -18.22 -7.56 -7.77
N LYS A 80 -18.14 -6.27 -8.14
CA LYS A 80 -16.87 -5.59 -8.41
C LYS A 80 -16.00 -5.45 -7.16
N ALA A 81 -16.61 -5.16 -6.01
CA ALA A 81 -15.90 -5.04 -4.76
C ALA A 81 -15.36 -6.40 -4.26
N GLU A 82 -16.13 -7.48 -4.40
CA GLU A 82 -15.68 -8.85 -4.10
C GLU A 82 -14.49 -9.28 -4.99
N ASN A 83 -14.53 -8.95 -6.28
CA ASN A 83 -13.40 -9.17 -7.18
C ASN A 83 -12.16 -8.39 -6.75
N LEU A 84 -12.34 -7.12 -6.34
CA LEU A 84 -11.25 -6.28 -5.84
C LEU A 84 -10.65 -6.85 -4.54
N LEU A 85 -11.48 -7.32 -3.60
CA LEU A 85 -11.02 -7.99 -2.37
C LEU A 85 -10.18 -9.23 -2.70
N ASN A 86 -10.62 -10.03 -3.68
CA ASN A 86 -9.87 -11.20 -4.12
C ASN A 86 -8.50 -10.81 -4.72
N ASP A 87 -8.45 -9.76 -5.53
CA ASP A 87 -7.20 -9.28 -6.11
C ASP A 87 -6.25 -8.68 -5.06
N VAL A 88 -6.79 -8.01 -4.04
CA VAL A 88 -6.01 -7.54 -2.88
C VAL A 88 -5.45 -8.72 -2.08
N ASN A 89 -6.24 -9.77 -1.84
CA ASN A 89 -5.75 -10.97 -1.17
C ASN A 89 -4.61 -11.63 -1.95
N LYS A 90 -4.78 -11.82 -3.27
CA LYS A 90 -3.71 -12.36 -4.14
C LYS A 90 -2.45 -11.49 -4.12
N LEU A 91 -2.60 -10.16 -4.10
CA LEU A 91 -1.48 -9.24 -4.05
C LEU A 91 -0.73 -9.35 -2.72
N ILE A 92 -1.44 -9.40 -1.60
CA ILE A 92 -0.85 -9.63 -0.27
C ILE A 92 -0.12 -10.97 -0.25
N ASP A 93 -0.72 -12.03 -0.80
CA ASP A 93 -0.11 -13.35 -0.87
C ASP A 93 1.17 -13.34 -1.72
N GLN A 94 1.19 -12.67 -2.87
CA GLN A 94 2.40 -12.51 -3.69
C GLN A 94 3.48 -11.71 -2.95
N ILE A 95 3.10 -10.60 -2.32
CA ILE A 95 4.01 -9.78 -1.49
C ILE A 95 4.55 -10.58 -0.31
N ASN A 96 3.88 -11.62 0.18
CA ASN A 96 4.38 -12.43 1.29
C ASN A 96 5.09 -13.72 0.84
N LYS A 97 4.84 -14.21 -0.38
CA LYS A 97 5.32 -15.51 -0.88
C LYS A 97 6.65 -15.45 -1.63
N ASP A 98 7.06 -14.30 -2.17
CA ASP A 98 8.37 -14.13 -2.83
C ASP A 98 9.53 -14.11 -1.81
N ASN A 99 9.69 -15.20 -1.04
CA ASN A 99 10.83 -15.50 -0.16
C ASN A 99 11.85 -16.36 -0.90
#